data_AF-A0A3G5FFZ9-F1
#
_entry.id   AF-A0A3G5FFZ9-F1
#
_cell.length_a   1.000
_cell.length_b   1.000
_cell.length_c   1.000
_cell.angle_alpha   90.00
_cell.angle_beta   90.00
_cell.angle_gamma   90.00
#
_symmetry.space_group_name_H-M   'P 1'
#
loop_
_entity.id
_entity.type
_entity.pdbx_description
1 polymer ?
#
loop_
_entity_poly.entity_id
_entity_poly.type
_entity_poly.pdbx_seq_one_letter_code
_entity_poly.pdbx_strand_id
1 'polypeptide(L)'
;MIMMTEKKELITKKNQPIKAITQQDLHKLKETLEKLQSWVVVLEVIDKFFKHEKETLNKKKIMQEYHANAQIFEIFLDDFLANTNNLENQFEELRSREKIHF
;
A
#
# COMPACT_ATOMS: atom_id res chain seq x y z
N MET A 1 34.77 -14.64 -36.20
CA MET A 1 34.92 -15.00 -34.78
C MET A 1 34.21 -13.91 -33.99
N ILE A 2 32.98 -14.17 -33.52
CA ILE A 2 32.21 -13.19 -32.74
C ILE A 2 32.59 -13.40 -31.28
N MET A 3 33.25 -12.41 -30.68
CA MET A 3 33.54 -12.40 -29.24
C MET A 3 32.21 -12.16 -28.52
N MET A 4 31.60 -13.21 -27.98
CA MET A 4 30.51 -13.07 -27.01
C MET A 4 31.13 -12.55 -25.71
N THR A 5 31.03 -11.26 -25.46
CA THR A 5 31.30 -10.68 -24.14
C THR A 5 30.27 -11.24 -23.15
N GLU A 6 30.70 -12.16 -22.29
CA GLU A 6 29.93 -12.63 -21.15
C GLU A 6 29.65 -11.43 -20.21
N LYS A 7 28.43 -10.89 -20.25
CA LYS A 7 27.97 -9.91 -19.26
C LYS A 7 27.94 -10.59 -17.89
N LYS A 8 28.81 -10.18 -16.97
CA LYS A 8 28.83 -10.72 -15.60
C LYS A 8 27.75 -10.02 -14.77
N GLU A 9 26.91 -10.81 -14.10
CA GLU A 9 25.90 -10.28 -13.17
C GLU A 9 26.57 -9.78 -11.89
N LEU A 10 26.13 -8.61 -11.40
CA LEU A 10 26.48 -8.15 -10.06
C LEU A 10 25.67 -8.96 -9.04
N ILE A 11 26.39 -9.71 -8.21
CA ILE A 11 25.83 -10.59 -7.19
C ILE A 11 26.23 -10.14 -5.79
N THR A 12 25.38 -10.42 -4.80
CA THR A 12 25.69 -10.21 -3.39
C THR A 12 26.71 -11.22 -2.87
N LYS A 13 27.22 -11.01 -1.65
CA LYS A 13 28.08 -11.99 -0.93
C LYS A 13 27.45 -13.38 -0.79
N LYS A 14 26.12 -13.47 -0.89
CA LYS A 14 25.36 -14.73 -0.83
C LYS A 14 24.98 -15.27 -2.22
N ASN A 15 25.67 -14.81 -3.27
CA ASN A 15 25.43 -15.23 -4.66
C ASN A 15 24.00 -14.94 -5.15
N GLN A 16 23.39 -13.83 -4.71
CA GLN A 16 22.07 -13.40 -5.16
C GLN A 16 22.18 -12.25 -6.15
N PRO A 17 21.38 -12.22 -7.23
CA PRO A 17 21.43 -11.14 -8.21
C PRO A 17 20.95 -9.81 -7.63
N ILE A 18 21.62 -8.72 -8.02
CA ILE A 18 21.26 -7.36 -7.59
C ILE A 18 20.34 -6.70 -8.63
N LYS A 19 19.19 -6.21 -8.17
CA LYS A 19 18.20 -5.50 -8.99
C LYS A 19 18.51 -3.99 -9.01
N ALA A 20 18.26 -3.35 -10.16
CA ALA A 20 18.35 -1.90 -10.29
C ALA A 20 17.08 -1.23 -9.72
N ILE A 21 17.11 -0.89 -8.44
CA ILE A 21 16.05 -0.13 -7.76
C ILE A 21 16.55 1.30 -7.53
N THR A 22 15.80 2.30 -8.00
CA THR A 22 16.14 3.71 -7.85
C THR A 22 15.52 4.30 -6.58
N GLN A 23 16.04 5.44 -6.13
CA GLN A 23 15.44 6.19 -5.02
C GLN A 23 14.01 6.66 -5.33
N GLN A 24 13.72 6.95 -6.60
CA GLN A 24 12.38 7.35 -7.03
C GLN A 24 11.38 6.21 -6.83
N ASP A 25 11.78 4.97 -7.02
CA ASP A 25 10.90 3.82 -6.81
C ASP A 25 10.57 3.62 -5.33
N LEU A 26 11.58 3.76 -4.48
CA LEU A 26 11.40 3.74 -3.03
C LEU A 26 10.46 4.86 -2.57
N HIS A 27 10.58 6.05 -3.18
CA HIS A 27 9.70 7.17 -2.88
C HIS A 27 8.25 6.87 -3.27
N LYS A 28 8.01 6.37 -4.49
CA LYS A 28 6.67 5.98 -4.96
C LYS A 28 6.02 4.91 -4.07
N LEU A 29 6.79 3.90 -3.65
CA LEU A 29 6.31 2.89 -2.69
C LEU A 29 5.91 3.52 -1.36
N LYS A 30 6.74 4.44 -0.85
CA LYS A 30 6.47 5.15 0.41
C LYS A 30 5.23 6.02 0.32
N GLU A 31 5.01 6.73 -0.77
CA GLU A 31 3.82 7.54 -1.00
C GLU A 31 2.54 6.68 -0.98
N THR A 32 2.54 5.52 -1.65
CA THR A 32 1.40 4.60 -1.62
C THR A 32 1.15 4.07 -0.21
N LEU A 33 2.20 3.74 0.54
CA LEU A 33 2.09 3.30 1.93
C LEU A 33 1.54 4.40 2.85
N GLU A 34 1.99 5.64 2.69
CA GLU A 34 1.52 6.79 3.48
C GLU A 34 0.02 7.05 3.25
N LYS A 35 -0.47 6.87 2.02
CA LYS A 35 -1.91 6.95 1.72
C LYS A 35 -2.71 5.90 2.48
N LEU A 36 -2.25 4.64 2.47
CA LEU A 36 -2.88 3.57 3.25
C LEU A 36 -2.88 3.88 4.75
N GLN A 37 -1.78 4.42 5.28
CA GLN A 37 -1.65 4.78 6.69
C GLN A 37 -2.50 5.99 7.09
N SER A 38 -2.80 6.89 6.16
CA SER A 38 -3.60 8.09 6.44
C SER A 38 -5.04 7.75 6.89
N TRP A 39 -5.55 6.58 6.51
CA TRP A 39 -6.86 6.09 6.92
C TRP A 39 -6.93 5.64 8.38
N VAL A 40 -5.80 5.37 9.05
CA VAL A 40 -5.80 4.86 10.44
C VAL A 40 -6.61 5.76 11.37
N VAL A 41 -6.41 7.08 11.29
CA VAL A 41 -7.12 8.05 12.15
C VAL A 41 -8.63 8.02 11.89
N VAL A 42 -9.05 7.87 10.64
CA VAL A 42 -10.47 7.81 10.27
C VAL A 42 -11.10 6.52 10.77
N LEU A 43 -10.40 5.38 10.61
CA LEU A 43 -10.86 4.09 11.11
C LEU A 43 -10.98 4.06 12.63
N GLU A 44 -10.09 4.74 13.36
CA GLU A 44 -10.20 4.88 14.82
C GLU A 44 -11.48 5.62 15.24
N VAL A 45 -11.95 6.60 14.45
CA VAL A 45 -13.21 7.31 14.72
C VAL A 45 -14.40 6.38 14.50
N ILE A 46 -14.40 5.61 13.42
CA ILE A 46 -15.44 4.63 13.11
C ILE A 46 -15.49 3.54 14.19
N ASP A 47 -14.33 3.00 14.57
CA ASP A 47 -14.19 1.98 15.61
C ASP A 47 -14.68 2.48 16.98
N LYS A 48 -14.38 3.74 17.34
CA LYS A 48 -14.94 4.37 18.54
C LYS A 48 -16.46 4.40 18.49
N PHE A 49 -17.07 4.83 17.39
CA PHE A 49 -18.54 4.84 17.27
C PHE A 49 -19.15 3.46 17.53
N PHE A 50 -18.63 2.41 16.90
CA PHE A 50 -19.16 1.05 17.06
C PHE A 50 -18.89 0.44 18.45
N LYS A 51 -17.81 0.84 19.12
CA LYS A 51 -17.49 0.37 20.48
C LYS A 51 -18.34 1.03 21.57
N HIS A 52 -18.90 2.22 21.34
CA HIS A 52 -19.70 2.96 22.33
C HIS A 52 -21.20 2.60 22.26
N GLU A 53 -21.52 1.31 22.18
CA GLU A 53 -22.88 0.75 22.02
C GLU A 53 -23.87 1.14 23.15
N LYS A 54 -23.40 1.75 24.25
CA LYS A 54 -24.19 1.98 25.48
C LYS A 54 -24.59 3.42 25.76
N GLU A 55 -24.07 4.40 25.03
CA GLU A 55 -24.31 5.82 25.35
C GLU A 55 -25.46 6.42 24.53
N THR A 56 -26.67 6.26 25.08
CA THR A 56 -27.93 7.00 24.84
C THR A 56 -28.91 6.49 23.77
N LEU A 57 -30.16 6.32 24.21
CA LEU A 57 -31.37 5.83 23.52
C LEU A 57 -31.87 6.67 22.33
N ASN A 58 -31.11 7.64 21.81
CA ASN A 58 -31.57 8.49 20.71
C ASN A 58 -31.37 7.80 19.35
N LYS A 59 -32.32 6.93 19.01
CA LYS A 59 -32.34 6.13 17.77
C LYS A 59 -32.12 6.95 16.50
N LYS A 60 -32.65 8.18 16.43
CA LYS A 60 -32.50 9.06 15.25
C LYS A 60 -31.05 9.49 15.06
N LYS A 61 -30.38 9.89 16.15
CA LYS A 61 -28.97 10.30 16.12
C LYS A 61 -28.06 9.12 15.73
N ILE A 62 -28.29 7.96 16.33
CA ILE A 62 -27.55 6.73 16.01
C ILE A 62 -27.69 6.38 14.52
N MET A 63 -28.90 6.47 13.96
CA MET A 63 -29.15 6.14 12.55
C MET A 63 -28.42 7.10 11.60
N GLN A 64 -28.34 8.39 11.94
CA GLN A 64 -27.61 9.39 11.17
C GLN A 64 -26.10 9.16 11.23
N GLU A 65 -25.54 8.92 12.42
CA GLU A 65 -24.11 8.64 12.61
C GLU A 65 -23.71 7.32 11.96
N TYR A 66 -24.55 6.28 12.04
CA TYR A 66 -24.35 5.02 11.34
C TYR A 66 -24.27 5.24 9.83
N HIS A 67 -25.23 5.99 9.25
CA HIS A 67 -25.23 6.25 7.82
C HIS A 67 -23.98 7.03 7.38
N ALA A 68 -23.55 8.03 8.16
CA ALA A 68 -22.31 8.75 7.88
C ALA A 68 -21.08 7.82 7.94
N ASN A 69 -20.97 6.99 8.98
CA ASN A 69 -19.86 6.05 9.12
C ASN A 69 -19.85 4.96 8.03
N ALA A 70 -21.02 4.51 7.59
CA ALA A 70 -21.14 3.57 6.47
C ALA A 70 -20.61 4.18 5.17
N GLN A 71 -20.95 5.44 4.86
CA GLN A 71 -20.42 6.14 3.69
C GLN A 71 -18.90 6.32 3.76
N ILE A 72 -18.36 6.67 4.94
CA ILE A 72 -16.91 6.78 5.12
C ILE A 72 -16.24 5.42 4.92
N PHE A 73 -16.84 4.35 5.44
CA PHE A 73 -16.33 2.99 5.26
C PHE A 73 -16.32 2.55 3.80
N GLU A 74 -17.37 2.86 3.02
CA GLU A 74 -17.41 2.58 1.58
C GLU A 74 -16.25 3.27 0.83
N ILE A 75 -16.03 4.56 1.09
CA ILE A 75 -14.93 5.32 0.48
C ILE A 75 -13.57 4.74 0.91
N PHE A 76 -13.42 4.41 2.20
CA PHE A 76 -12.21 3.76 2.71
C PHE A 76 -11.94 2.44 1.97
N LEU A 77 -12.96 1.59 1.82
CA LEU A 77 -12.81 0.27 1.23
C LEU A 77 -12.34 0.39 -0.23
N ASP A 78 -12.97 1.28 -1.00
CA ASP A 78 -12.60 1.52 -2.40
C ASP A 78 -11.17 2.04 -2.52
N ASP A 79 -10.78 3.04 -1.73
CA ASP A 79 -9.44 3.62 -1.77
C ASP A 79 -8.37 2.63 -1.24
N PHE A 80 -8.69 1.85 -0.20
CA PHE A 80 -7.79 0.83 0.34
C PHE A 80 -7.52 -0.27 -0.69
N LEU A 81 -8.55 -0.76 -1.38
CA LEU A 81 -8.41 -1.76 -2.44
C LEU A 81 -7.57 -1.22 -3.60
N ALA A 82 -7.85 0.02 -4.04
CA ALA A 82 -7.11 0.67 -5.11
C ALA A 82 -5.62 0.84 -4.77
N ASN A 83 -5.31 1.36 -3.57
CA ASN A 83 -3.92 1.57 -3.16
C ASN A 83 -3.18 0.26 -2.86
N THR A 84 -3.86 -0.77 -2.33
CA THR A 84 -3.26 -2.10 -2.13
C THR A 84 -2.90 -2.74 -3.47
N ASN A 85 -3.81 -2.67 -4.46
CA ASN A 85 -3.53 -3.15 -5.81
C ASN A 85 -2.39 -2.36 -6.48
N ASN A 86 -2.34 -1.04 -6.28
CA ASN A 86 -1.23 -0.22 -6.76
C ASN A 86 0.10 -0.64 -6.12
N LEU A 87 0.11 -0.89 -4.81
CA LEU A 87 1.31 -1.34 -4.11
C LEU A 87 1.80 -2.69 -4.64
N GLU A 88 0.90 -3.65 -4.87
CA GLU A 88 1.22 -4.94 -5.48
C GLU A 88 1.84 -4.77 -6.87
N ASN A 89 1.26 -3.90 -7.71
CA ASN A 89 1.80 -3.60 -9.04
C ASN A 89 3.19 -2.95 -8.97
N GLN A 90 3.42 -2.03 -8.03
CA GLN A 90 4.72 -1.42 -7.79
C GLN A 90 5.76 -2.48 -7.37
N PHE A 91 5.37 -3.45 -6.54
CA PHE A 91 6.24 -4.56 -6.16
C PHE A 91 6.57 -5.47 -7.34
N GLU A 92 5.58 -5.87 -8.12
CA GLU A 92 5.79 -6.74 -9.28
C GLU A 92 6.61 -6.04 -10.38
N GLU A 93 6.44 -4.73 -10.58
CA GLU A 93 7.31 -3.93 -11.46
C GLU A 93 8.77 -4.06 -11.00
N LEU A 94 9.06 -3.76 -9.73
CA LEU A 94 10.40 -3.84 -9.16
C LEU A 94 11.00 -5.25 -9.22
N ARG A 95 10.16 -6.27 -9.05
CA ARG A 95 10.56 -7.67 -9.15
C ARG A 95 10.92 -8.06 -10.58
N SER A 96 10.21 -7.53 -11.57
CA SER A 96 10.43 -7.80 -12.99
C SER A 96 11.67 -7.12 -13.57
N ARG A 97 12.18 -6.05 -12.93
CA ARG A 97 13.29 -5.25 -13.45
C ARG A 97 14.56 -6.03 -13.73
N GLU A 98 15.33 -5.54 -14.68
CA GLU A 98 16.62 -6.12 -15.04
C GLU A 98 17.59 -6.17 -13.86
N LYS A 99 18.45 -7.18 -13.89
CA LYS A 99 19.57 -7.29 -12.96
C LYS A 99 20.68 -6.37 -13.45
N ILE A 100 21.52 -5.94 -12.52
CA ILE A 100 22.69 -5.14 -12.87
C ILE A 100 23.76 -6.07 -13.48
N HIS A 101 24.22 -5.72 -14.68
CA HIS A 101 25.27 -6.41 -15.42
C HIS A 101 26.48 -5.49 -15.65
N PHE A 102 27.69 -6.06 -15.75
CA PHE A 102 28.91 -5.37 -16.18
C PHE A 102 29.72 -6.23 -17.16
#